data_AF-A0A954BI16-F1
#
_entry.id   AF-A0A954BI16-F1
#
_cell.length_a   1.000
_cell.length_b   1.000
_cell.length_c   1.000
_cell.angle_alpha   90.00
_cell.angle_beta   90.00
_cell.angle_gamma   90.00
#
_symmetry.space_group_name_H-M   'P 1'
#
loop_
_entity.id
_entity.type
_entity.pdbx_description
1 polymer ?
#
loop_
_entity_poly.entity_id
_entity_poly.type
_entity_poly.pdbx_seq_one_letter_code
_entity_poly.pdbx_strand_id
1 'polypeptide(L)'
;QMAEMLAQQGGAMQPIGRVGRGGDIAEMAAFLGSDAAGFVTGSQFTVDGGITVGPRHSWDQEAGGPILDALGITPEQAEQMAAAQAAASAGE
;
A
#
# COMPACT_ATOMS: atom_id res chain seq x y z
N GLN A 1 -22.99 8.38 9.79
CA GLN A 1 -21.86 7.99 10.67
C GLN A 1 -20.95 6.93 10.04
N MET A 2 -21.33 5.65 9.90
CA MET A 2 -20.40 4.62 9.36
C MET A 2 -20.00 4.83 7.89
N ALA A 3 -20.95 5.17 7.01
CA ALA A 3 -20.65 5.47 5.60
C ALA A 3 -19.71 6.68 5.43
N GLU A 4 -19.83 7.66 6.33
CA GLU A 4 -19.05 8.89 6.33
C GLU A 4 -17.64 8.65 6.89
N MET A 5 -17.52 7.80 7.92
CA MET A 5 -16.24 7.28 8.41
C MET A 5 -15.49 6.51 7.32
N LEU A 6 -16.17 5.62 6.58
CA LEU A 6 -15.57 4.90 5.45
C LEU A 6 -15.15 5.84 4.32
N ALA A 7 -15.90 6.91 4.06
CA ALA A 7 -15.50 7.91 3.09
C ALA A 7 -14.25 8.70 3.54
N GLN A 8 -14.13 9.01 4.83
CA GLN A 8 -12.97 9.70 5.41
C GLN A 8 -11.73 8.80 5.54
N GLN A 9 -11.91 7.54 5.88
CA GLN A 9 -10.83 6.58 6.16
C GLN A 9 -10.47 5.70 4.95
N GLY A 10 -11.37 5.59 3.96
CA GLY A 10 -11.23 4.65 2.86
C GLY A 10 -9.96 4.85 2.04
N GLY A 11 -9.45 6.10 1.99
CA GLY A 11 -8.21 6.48 1.32
C GLY A 11 -6.94 5.86 1.89
N ALA A 12 -6.94 5.50 3.19
CA ALA A 12 -5.76 4.99 3.87
C ALA A 12 -5.38 3.57 3.41
N MET A 13 -6.34 2.83 2.83
CA MET A 13 -6.10 1.49 2.32
C MET A 13 -5.47 1.49 0.92
N GLN A 14 -5.61 2.59 0.16
CA GLN A 14 -4.94 2.73 -1.12
C GLN A 14 -3.60 3.45 -0.94
N PRO A 15 -2.48 2.94 -1.47
CA PRO A 15 -1.21 3.66 -1.52
C PRO A 15 -1.29 5.08 -2.09
N ILE A 16 -2.20 5.34 -3.02
CA ILE A 16 -2.42 6.69 -3.56
C ILE A 16 -3.02 7.69 -2.55
N GLY A 17 -3.45 7.23 -1.36
CA GLY A 17 -3.91 8.06 -0.26
C GLY A 17 -5.30 8.66 -0.43
N ARG A 18 -6.09 8.17 -1.41
CA ARG A 18 -7.46 8.64 -1.63
C ARG A 18 -8.38 7.54 -2.15
N VAL A 19 -9.66 7.69 -1.84
CA VAL A 19 -10.73 6.86 -2.40
C VAL A 19 -10.81 7.07 -3.93
N GLY A 20 -10.98 5.97 -4.65
CA GLY A 20 -11.22 5.99 -6.10
C GLY A 20 -12.53 6.68 -6.46
N ARG A 21 -12.55 7.37 -7.59
CA ARG A 21 -13.71 8.05 -8.16
C ARG A 21 -14.07 7.36 -9.47
N GLY A 22 -15.33 7.47 -9.91
CA GLY A 22 -15.74 6.92 -11.21
C GLY A 22 -14.89 7.40 -12.38
N GLY A 23 -14.38 8.64 -12.30
CA GLY A 23 -13.44 9.20 -13.26
C GLY A 23 -12.14 8.40 -13.43
N ASP A 24 -11.62 7.76 -12.36
CA ASP A 24 -10.37 7.01 -12.43
C ASP A 24 -10.50 5.80 -13.39
N ILE A 25 -11.66 5.14 -13.37
CA ILE A 25 -11.97 4.03 -14.30
C ILE A 25 -12.34 4.57 -15.68
N ALA A 26 -13.09 5.67 -15.74
CA ALA A 26 -13.51 6.28 -17.00
C ALA A 26 -12.32 6.72 -17.86
N GLU A 27 -11.29 7.32 -17.26
CA GLU A 27 -10.06 7.70 -17.97
C GLU A 27 -9.30 6.48 -18.51
N MET A 28 -9.24 5.37 -17.76
CA MET A 28 -8.64 4.13 -18.27
C MET A 28 -9.44 3.56 -19.44
N ALA A 29 -10.77 3.57 -19.36
CA ALA A 29 -11.64 3.16 -20.46
C ALA A 29 -11.48 4.08 -21.68
N ALA A 30 -11.37 5.40 -21.47
CA ALA A 30 -11.15 6.38 -22.54
C ALA A 30 -9.80 6.14 -23.24
N PHE A 31 -8.73 5.88 -22.48
CA PHE A 31 -7.43 5.48 -23.04
C PHE A 31 -7.56 4.22 -23.90
N LEU A 32 -8.16 3.15 -23.37
CA LEU A 32 -8.34 1.88 -24.09
C LEU A 32 -9.22 2.01 -25.35
N GLY A 33 -10.15 2.98 -25.37
CA GLY A 33 -10.97 3.30 -26.53
C GLY A 33 -10.32 4.24 -27.55
N SER A 34 -9.11 4.73 -27.29
CA SER A 34 -8.39 5.67 -28.15
C SER A 34 -7.40 4.98 -29.09
N ASP A 35 -6.97 5.71 -30.14
CA ASP A 35 -5.93 5.23 -31.06
C ASP A 35 -4.59 4.95 -30.35
N ALA A 36 -4.33 5.58 -29.20
CA ALA A 36 -3.11 5.37 -28.42
C ALA A 36 -3.00 3.94 -27.86
N ALA A 37 -4.13 3.25 -27.70
CA ALA A 37 -4.18 1.85 -27.26
C ALA A 37 -4.20 0.85 -28.44
N GLY A 38 -3.86 1.28 -29.67
CA GLY A 38 -4.03 0.49 -30.90
C GLY A 38 -3.33 -0.88 -30.97
N PHE A 39 -2.43 -1.19 -30.03
CA PHE A 39 -1.78 -2.49 -29.91
C PHE A 39 -2.06 -3.21 -28.58
N VAL A 40 -2.98 -2.69 -27.78
CA VAL A 40 -3.35 -3.22 -26.47
C VAL A 40 -4.62 -4.07 -26.61
N THR A 41 -4.50 -5.38 -26.41
CA THR A 41 -5.64 -6.31 -26.46
C THR A 41 -5.42 -7.52 -25.54
N GLY A 42 -6.49 -8.25 -25.21
CA GLY A 42 -6.44 -9.49 -24.43
C GLY A 42 -5.91 -9.35 -22.98
N SER A 43 -5.88 -8.13 -22.45
CA SER A 43 -5.24 -7.82 -21.15
C SER A 43 -6.26 -7.33 -20.12
N GLN A 44 -5.95 -7.54 -18.84
CA GLN A 44 -6.70 -7.01 -17.71
C GLN A 44 -5.93 -5.84 -17.08
N PHE A 45 -6.63 -4.76 -16.74
CA PHE A 45 -6.03 -3.56 -16.14
C PHE A 45 -6.67 -3.25 -14.80
N THR A 46 -5.87 -3.27 -13.74
CA THR A 46 -6.30 -2.94 -12.39
C THR A 46 -6.27 -1.42 -12.19
N VAL A 47 -7.41 -0.86 -11.77
CA VAL A 47 -7.57 0.57 -11.46
C VAL A 47 -8.13 0.73 -10.05
N ASP A 48 -7.26 0.64 -9.04
CA ASP A 48 -7.68 0.45 -7.65
C ASP A 48 -6.90 1.32 -6.64
N GLY A 49 -6.09 2.26 -7.14
CA GLY A 49 -5.25 3.11 -6.30
C GLY A 49 -4.09 2.38 -5.60
N GLY A 50 -3.79 1.14 -6.00
CA GLY A 50 -2.74 0.30 -5.44
C GLY A 50 -3.20 -0.62 -4.30
N ILE A 51 -4.51 -0.74 -4.04
CA ILE A 51 -4.99 -1.58 -2.93
C ILE A 51 -4.59 -3.06 -3.10
N THR A 52 -4.51 -3.55 -4.33
CA THR A 52 -4.08 -4.94 -4.63
C THR A 52 -2.60 -5.19 -4.29
N VAL A 53 -1.75 -4.15 -4.37
CA VAL A 53 -0.34 -4.24 -3.95
C VAL A 53 -0.21 -4.30 -2.43
N GLY A 54 -1.20 -3.76 -1.71
CA GLY A 54 -1.24 -3.77 -0.26
C GLY A 54 -0.48 -2.61 0.40
N PRO A 55 -0.44 -2.59 1.74
CA PRO A 55 0.21 -1.53 2.51
C PRO A 55 1.72 -1.48 2.25
N ARG A 56 2.33 -0.31 2.46
CA ARG A 56 3.74 -0.03 2.09
C ARG A 56 4.74 -1.08 2.58
N HIS A 57 4.57 -1.57 3.80
CA HIS A 57 5.42 -2.61 4.40
C HIS A 57 5.37 -3.98 3.67
N SER A 58 4.44 -4.20 2.74
CA SER A 58 4.38 -5.42 1.93
C SER A 58 5.37 -5.42 0.75
N TRP A 59 5.91 -4.26 0.38
CA TRP A 59 6.76 -4.10 -0.82
C TRP A 59 7.96 -3.17 -0.63
N ASP A 60 8.00 -2.39 0.45
CA ASP A 60 9.13 -1.54 0.83
C ASP A 60 9.84 -2.14 2.06
N GLN A 61 11.09 -2.55 1.87
CA GLN A 61 11.91 -3.12 2.95
C GLN A 61 12.32 -2.09 4.00
N GLU A 62 12.27 -0.79 3.66
CA GLU A 62 12.56 0.30 4.58
C GLU A 62 11.33 0.72 5.41
N ALA A 63 10.13 0.25 5.04
CA ALA A 63 8.92 0.57 5.77
C ALA A 63 8.77 -0.30 7.02
N GLY A 64 8.47 0.35 8.15
CA GLY A 64 8.14 -0.34 9.40
C GLY A 64 6.91 -1.23 9.25
N GLY A 65 6.93 -2.38 9.92
CA GLY A 65 5.74 -3.23 10.01
C GLY A 65 4.62 -2.53 10.79
N PRO A 66 3.34 -2.92 10.59
CA PRO A 66 2.20 -2.20 11.16
C PRO A 66 2.22 -2.15 12.69
N ILE A 67 2.79 -3.18 13.34
CA ILE A 67 2.98 -3.22 14.79
C ILE A 67 4.09 -2.26 15.24
N LEU A 68 5.18 -2.17 14.49
CA LEU A 68 6.30 -1.29 14.82
C LEU A 68 5.91 0.19 14.66
N ASP A 69 5.23 0.52 13.56
CA ASP A 69 4.70 1.87 13.31
C ASP A 69 3.72 2.28 14.42
N ALA A 70 2.83 1.39 14.84
CA ALA A 70 1.88 1.65 15.93
C ALA A 70 2.56 1.88 17.28
N LEU A 71 3.73 1.27 17.50
CA LEU A 71 4.54 1.44 18.70
C LEU A 71 5.53 2.61 18.59
N GLY A 72 5.59 3.30 17.44
CA GLY A 72 6.57 4.36 17.17
C GLY A 72 8.01 3.86 17.12
N ILE A 73 8.20 2.56 16.86
CA ILE A 73 9.51 1.93 16.77
C ILE A 73 9.99 2.01 15.33
N THR A 74 11.13 2.66 15.12
CA THR A 74 11.78 2.72 13.81
C THR A 74 12.38 1.37 13.42
N PRO A 75 12.58 1.08 12.11
CA PRO A 75 13.27 -0.13 11.67
C PRO A 75 14.64 -0.30 12.33
N GLU A 76 15.42 0.77 12.46
CA GLU A 76 16.73 0.76 13.11
C GLU A 76 16.64 0.35 14.59
N GLN A 77 15.67 0.89 15.33
CA GLN A 77 15.43 0.49 16.72
C GLN A 77 15.00 -0.98 16.82
N ALA A 78 14.20 -1.47 15.88
CA ALA A 78 13.80 -2.88 15.85
C ALA A 78 15.00 -3.81 15.59
N GLU A 79 15.90 -3.43 14.68
CA GLU A 79 17.16 -4.15 14.43
C GLU A 79 18.05 -4.17 15.68
N GLN A 80 18.21 -3.03 16.35
CA GLN A 80 18.98 -2.92 17.60
C GLN A 80 18.40 -3.81 18.70
N MET A 81 17.07 -3.87 18.84
CA MET A 81 16.39 -4.75 19.81
C MET A 81 16.60 -6.23 19.47
N ALA A 82 16.49 -6.60 18.20
CA ALA A 82 16.74 -7.98 17.75
C ALA A 82 18.20 -8.39 17.98
N ALA A 83 19.16 -7.50 17.68
CA ALA A 83 20.58 -7.73 17.94
C ALA A 83 20.88 -7.86 19.44
N ALA A 84 20.26 -7.03 20.28
CA ALA A 84 20.41 -7.11 21.73
C ALA A 84 19.82 -8.42 22.30
N GLN A 85 18.67 -8.87 21.82
CA GLN A 85 18.10 -10.16 22.21
C GLN A 85 18.97 -11.34 21.77
N ALA A 86 19.47 -11.33 20.53
CA ALA A 86 20.35 -12.38 20.03
C ALA A 86 21.64 -12.48 20.85
N ALA A 87 22.26 -11.33 21.18
CA ALA A 87 23.43 -11.26 22.04
C ALA A 87 23.15 -11.77 23.47
N ALA A 88 21.99 -11.48 24.03
CA ALA A 88 21.58 -11.97 25.34
C ALA A 88 21.38 -13.51 25.34
N SER A 89 20.82 -14.07 24.26
CA SER A 89 20.62 -15.53 24.14
C SER A 89 21.87 -16.34 23.83
N ALA A 90 22.94 -15.71 23.33
CA ALA A 90 24.21 -16.38 23.00
C ALA A 90 25.16 -16.51 24.20
N GLY A 91 24.80 -15.92 25.35
CA GLY A 91 25.56 -15.97 26.60
C GLY A 91 25.05 -16.99 27.63
N GLU A 92 23.99 -17.73 27.30
CA GLU A 92 23.51 -18.92 28.04
C GLU A 92 23.99 -20.22 27.37
#